data_AF-A0A1H5ZXB0-F1
#
_entry.id   AF-A0A1H5ZXB0-F1
#
_cell.length_a   1.000
_cell.length_b   1.000
_cell.length_c   1.000
_cell.angle_alpha   90.00
_cell.angle_beta   90.00
_cell.angle_gamma   90.00
#
_symmetry.space_group_name_H-M   'P 1'
#
loop_
_entity.id
_entity.type
_entity.pdbx_description
1 polymer ?
#
loop_
_entity_poly.entity_id
_entity_poly.type
_entity_poly.pdbx_seq_one_letter_code
_entity_poly.pdbx_strand_id
1 'polypeptide(L)'
;MAVHEHEVDRRTLFKVGLGGAVAAVVGTELAFPGAARAAGATPSTPSAEFPWIIDCDTWGARPPSSPIQITGNQTNKIILHHMAFPNVTDYSRDHAIQLAKDCQNLHMDTNGWAD
;
A
#
# COMPACT_ATOMS: atom_id res chain seq x y z
N MET A 1 -37.19 43.29 -16.58
CA MET A 1 -35.73 43.29 -16.74
C MET A 1 -35.12 42.86 -15.42
N ALA A 2 -34.53 41.66 -15.38
CA ALA A 2 -33.65 41.20 -14.32
C ALA A 2 -32.71 40.19 -14.99
N VAL A 3 -31.44 40.59 -15.16
CA VAL A 3 -30.39 39.78 -15.79
C VAL A 3 -29.87 38.84 -14.71
N HIS A 4 -30.07 37.54 -14.86
CA HIS A 4 -29.38 36.55 -14.03
C HIS A 4 -27.98 36.35 -14.60
N GLU A 5 -26.98 36.76 -13.84
CA GLU A 5 -25.58 36.61 -14.16
C GLU A 5 -25.18 35.13 -14.11
N HIS A 6 -24.38 34.74 -15.10
CA HIS A 6 -23.96 33.37 -15.37
C HIS A 6 -22.76 33.03 -14.46
N GLU A 7 -23.01 32.51 -13.27
CA GLU A 7 -21.91 32.03 -12.40
C GLU A 7 -21.37 30.72 -12.96
N VAL A 8 -20.22 30.81 -13.64
CA VAL A 8 -19.48 29.65 -14.14
C VAL A 8 -18.95 28.87 -12.94
N ASP A 9 -19.56 27.73 -12.64
CA ASP A 9 -19.12 26.82 -11.59
C ASP A 9 -17.68 26.36 -11.86
N ARG A 10 -16.81 26.63 -10.88
CA ARG A 10 -15.41 26.21 -10.73
C ARG A 10 -15.17 24.71 -10.97
N ARG A 11 -16.21 23.87 -10.96
CA ARG A 11 -16.13 22.45 -11.34
C ARG A 11 -16.20 22.15 -12.85
N THR A 12 -16.57 23.13 -13.68
CA THR A 12 -16.67 22.96 -15.15
C THR A 12 -15.31 23.11 -15.86
N LEU A 13 -14.33 23.77 -15.21
CA LEU A 13 -13.00 23.99 -15.78
C LEU A 13 -12.08 22.76 -15.79
N PHE A 14 -12.44 21.67 -15.10
CA PHE A 14 -11.60 20.46 -15.05
C PHE A 14 -11.95 19.37 -16.07
N LYS A 15 -12.87 19.63 -17.02
CA LYS A 15 -13.32 18.61 -18.00
C LYS A 15 -13.04 18.92 -19.48
N VAL A 16 -12.26 19.95 -19.82
CA VAL A 16 -11.96 20.30 -21.23
C VAL A 16 -10.45 20.35 -21.50
N GLY A 17 -9.77 19.24 -21.23
CA GLY A 17 -8.33 19.09 -21.49
C GLY A 17 -7.96 17.88 -22.34
N LEU A 18 -8.88 17.36 -23.16
CA LEU A 18 -8.60 16.30 -24.14
C LEU A 18 -8.62 16.90 -25.55
N GLY A 19 -7.44 17.12 -26.15
CA GLY A 19 -7.36 17.61 -27.52
C GLY A 19 -5.94 17.94 -28.02
N GLY A 20 -5.21 16.92 -28.46
CA GLY A 20 -4.34 17.00 -29.64
C GLY A 20 -3.00 17.74 -29.55
N ALA A 21 -1.93 17.00 -29.25
CA ALA A 21 -0.62 17.24 -29.85
C ALA A 21 0.10 15.90 -30.02
N VAL A 22 0.13 15.40 -31.27
CA VAL A 22 0.99 14.28 -31.66
C VAL A 22 2.39 14.86 -31.85
N ALA A 23 3.27 14.64 -30.89
CA ALA A 23 4.70 14.81 -31.07
C ALA A 23 5.34 13.42 -31.08
N ALA A 24 5.73 12.97 -32.27
CA ALA A 24 6.55 11.78 -32.44
C ALA A 24 7.96 12.07 -31.91
N VAL A 25 8.27 11.59 -30.71
CA VAL A 25 9.65 11.49 -30.21
C VAL A 25 10.14 10.09 -30.53
N VAL A 26 11.04 10.03 -31.51
CA VAL A 26 11.83 8.84 -31.85
C VAL A 26 12.87 8.66 -30.74
N GLY A 27 12.91 7.45 -30.17
CA GLY A 27 14.10 6.91 -29.51
C GLY A 27 14.29 7.32 -28.05
N THR A 28 13.57 6.66 -27.15
CA THR A 28 14.18 6.15 -25.92
C THR A 28 13.61 4.76 -25.67
N GLU A 29 14.48 3.77 -25.53
CA GLU A 29 14.15 2.46 -25.00
C GLU A 29 13.31 2.67 -23.73
N LEU A 30 12.03 2.29 -23.78
CA LEU A 30 11.21 2.12 -22.59
C LEU A 30 11.82 0.95 -21.83
N ALA A 31 12.84 1.26 -21.03
CA ALA A 31 13.29 0.40 -19.96
C ALA A 31 12.08 0.21 -19.06
N PHE A 32 11.36 -0.88 -19.27
CA PHE A 32 10.46 -1.41 -18.27
C PHE A 32 11.29 -1.46 -16.99
N PRO A 33 10.90 -0.73 -15.91
CA PRO A 33 11.52 -0.98 -14.62
C PRO A 33 11.31 -2.46 -14.39
N GLY A 34 12.41 -3.23 -14.42
CA GLY A 34 12.36 -4.66 -14.26
C GLY A 34 11.51 -4.92 -13.03
N ALA A 35 10.41 -5.65 -13.19
CA ALA A 35 9.59 -6.07 -12.08
C ALA A 35 10.55 -6.71 -11.09
N ALA A 36 10.81 -6.02 -9.97
CA ALA A 36 11.65 -6.55 -8.92
C ALA A 36 10.93 -7.82 -8.48
N ARG A 37 11.46 -8.96 -8.93
CA ARG A 37 11.05 -10.24 -8.38
C ARG A 37 11.48 -10.15 -6.94
N ALA A 38 10.51 -9.96 -6.05
CA ALA A 38 10.71 -10.24 -4.64
C ALA A 38 11.30 -11.65 -4.62
N ALA A 39 12.60 -11.75 -4.29
CA ALA A 39 13.21 -13.03 -4.00
C ALA A 39 12.26 -13.72 -3.02
N GLY A 40 11.83 -14.94 -3.34
CA GLY A 40 10.86 -15.67 -2.51
C GLY A 40 11.24 -15.51 -1.04
N ALA A 41 10.26 -15.10 -0.22
CA ALA A 41 10.43 -14.63 1.16
C ALA A 41 11.69 -15.22 1.81
N THR A 42 12.78 -14.46 1.74
CA THR A 42 13.98 -14.84 2.49
C THR A 42 13.64 -14.67 3.96
N PRO A 43 13.93 -15.66 4.82
CA PRO A 43 13.68 -15.55 6.25
C PRO A 43 14.18 -14.21 6.77
N SER A 44 13.31 -13.49 7.47
CA SER A 44 13.64 -12.18 8.03
C SER A 44 14.55 -12.41 9.23
N THR A 45 15.81 -11.98 9.15
CA THR A 45 16.68 -11.97 10.34
C THR A 45 16.17 -10.89 11.30
N PRO A 46 15.85 -11.21 12.57
CA PRO A 46 15.41 -10.21 13.53
C PRO A 46 16.43 -9.08 13.67
N SER A 47 15.93 -7.84 13.74
CA SER A 47 16.78 -6.68 13.96
C SER A 47 17.40 -6.74 15.35
N ALA A 48 18.73 -6.75 15.42
CA ALA A 48 19.45 -6.64 16.69
C ALA A 48 19.21 -5.28 17.38
N GLU A 49 18.87 -4.24 16.60
CA GLU A 49 18.56 -2.91 17.10
C GLU A 49 17.18 -2.85 17.77
N PHE A 50 16.23 -3.65 17.27
CA PHE A 50 14.84 -3.65 17.74
C PHE A 50 14.40 -5.05 18.16
N PRO A 51 14.96 -5.61 19.25
CA PRO A 51 14.71 -7.00 19.68
C PRO A 51 13.27 -7.27 20.13
N TRP A 52 12.45 -6.22 20.31
CA TRP A 52 11.03 -6.33 20.66
C TRP A 52 10.10 -6.45 19.44
N ILE A 53 10.61 -6.26 18.22
CA ILE A 53 9.83 -6.50 17.00
C ILE A 53 9.66 -8.00 16.82
N ILE A 54 8.42 -8.45 16.65
CA ILE A 54 8.10 -9.84 16.28
C ILE A 54 8.19 -9.92 14.76
N ASP A 55 9.24 -10.56 14.24
CA ASP A 55 9.42 -10.73 12.81
C ASP A 55 8.42 -11.73 12.19
N CYS A 56 8.31 -11.72 10.86
CA CYS A 56 7.35 -12.52 10.10
C CYS A 56 7.48 -14.01 10.36
N ASP A 57 8.71 -14.50 10.45
CA ASP A 57 8.97 -15.92 10.72
C ASP A 57 8.53 -16.30 12.14
N THR A 58 8.78 -15.42 13.12
CA THR A 58 8.46 -15.65 14.53
C THR A 58 6.96 -15.70 14.79
N TRP A 59 6.16 -14.81 14.18
CA TRP A 59 4.70 -14.89 14.33
C TRP A 59 4.04 -15.88 13.36
N GLY A 60 4.77 -16.41 12.38
CA GLY A 60 4.29 -17.43 11.45
C GLY A 60 3.45 -16.85 10.31
N ALA A 61 3.94 -15.77 9.71
CA ALA A 61 3.36 -15.13 8.53
C ALA A 61 3.27 -16.08 7.34
N ARG A 62 2.19 -15.95 6.56
CA ARG A 62 2.15 -16.51 5.20
C ARG A 62 3.05 -15.66 4.29
N PRO A 63 3.65 -16.27 3.25
CA PRO A 63 4.30 -15.48 2.21
C PRO A 63 3.27 -14.67 1.41
N PRO A 64 3.64 -13.49 0.88
CA PRO A 64 2.78 -12.71 0.01
C PRO A 64 2.30 -13.51 -1.22
N SER A 65 1.05 -13.28 -1.64
CA SER A 65 0.44 -13.95 -2.80
C SER A 65 0.93 -13.40 -4.15
N SER A 66 1.55 -12.22 -4.15
CA SER A 66 2.14 -11.59 -5.33
C SER A 66 3.27 -10.62 -4.93
N PRO A 67 4.12 -10.16 -5.88
CA PRO A 67 5.22 -9.26 -5.57
C PRO A 67 4.77 -7.93 -4.94
N ILE A 68 5.25 -7.65 -3.73
CA ILE A 68 5.01 -6.38 -3.03
C ILE A 68 5.76 -5.24 -3.72
N GLN A 69 5.06 -4.14 -4.00
CA GLN A 69 5.67 -2.93 -4.52
C GLN A 69 6.23 -2.10 -3.37
N ILE A 70 7.55 -1.96 -3.33
CA ILE A 70 8.23 -1.10 -2.36
C ILE A 70 8.65 0.18 -3.08
N THR A 71 8.27 1.33 -2.54
CA THR A 71 8.72 2.61 -3.08
C THR A 71 10.13 2.89 -2.56
N GLY A 72 11.09 3.08 -3.47
CA GLY A 72 12.50 3.30 -3.11
C GLY A 72 12.83 4.67 -2.51
N ASN A 73 11.83 5.46 -2.13
CA ASN A 73 12.03 6.76 -1.49
C ASN A 73 12.34 6.59 0.00
N GLN A 74 13.06 7.55 0.57
CA GLN A 74 13.22 7.64 2.02
C GLN A 74 11.85 7.85 2.68
N THR A 75 11.56 7.06 3.73
CA THR A 75 10.37 7.21 4.56
C THR A 75 10.34 8.60 5.18
N ASN A 76 9.30 9.38 4.92
CA ASN A 76 9.15 10.77 5.38
C ASN A 76 7.81 11.04 6.08
N LYS A 77 6.97 10.02 6.24
CA LYS A 77 5.66 10.09 6.90
C LYS A 77 5.40 8.80 7.68
N ILE A 78 4.72 8.93 8.81
CA ILE A 78 4.18 7.83 9.59
C ILE A 78 2.66 8.03 9.62
N ILE A 79 1.90 7.02 9.19
CA ILE A 79 0.44 7.04 9.20
C ILE A 79 -0.04 6.09 10.29
N LEU A 80 -0.89 6.59 11.19
CA LEU A 80 -1.44 5.80 12.30
C LEU A 80 -2.85 5.35 11.92
N HIS A 81 -3.09 4.04 12.03
CA HIS A 81 -4.39 3.42 11.84
C HIS A 81 -4.82 2.69 13.10
N HIS A 82 -6.11 2.65 13.39
CA HIS A 82 -6.65 1.63 14.29
C HIS A 82 -6.96 0.38 13.47
N MET A 83 -6.91 -0.79 14.12
CA MET A 83 -7.37 -2.02 13.48
C MET A 83 -8.90 -2.10 13.64
N ALA A 84 -9.63 -2.50 12.60
CA ALA A 84 -11.10 -2.63 12.64
C ALA A 84 -11.54 -3.96 13.29
N PHE A 85 -10.83 -4.40 14.33
CA PHE A 85 -11.14 -5.57 15.15
C PHE A 85 -11.65 -5.09 16.52
N PRO A 86 -12.40 -5.93 17.26
CA PRO A 86 -12.86 -5.57 18.61
C PRO A 86 -11.70 -5.23 19.55
N ASN A 87 -11.90 -4.24 20.41
CA ASN A 87 -10.99 -3.98 21.51
C ASN A 87 -11.06 -5.15 22.52
N VAL A 88 -9.90 -5.59 23.01
CA VAL A 88 -9.79 -6.61 24.05
C VAL A 88 -8.92 -6.12 25.21
N THR A 89 -8.98 -6.81 26.34
CA THR A 89 -8.09 -6.59 27.49
C THR A 89 -7.04 -7.68 27.66
N ASP A 90 -6.94 -8.60 26.69
CA ASP A 90 -5.84 -9.56 26.62
C ASP A 90 -4.63 -8.89 25.97
N TYR A 91 -3.70 -8.45 26.82
CA TYR A 91 -2.47 -7.78 26.40
C TYR A 91 -1.30 -8.77 26.20
N SER A 92 -1.59 -10.07 26.12
CA SER A 92 -0.57 -11.09 25.92
C SER A 92 0.06 -11.01 24.53
N ARG A 93 1.30 -11.47 24.45
CA ARG A 93 2.01 -11.65 23.17
C ARG A 93 1.28 -12.64 22.26
N ASP A 94 0.68 -13.68 22.84
CA ASP A 94 -0.03 -14.72 22.09
C ASP A 94 -1.27 -14.14 21.40
N HIS A 95 -2.02 -13.29 22.09
CA HIS A 95 -3.14 -12.58 21.47
C HIS A 95 -2.70 -11.65 20.34
N ALA A 96 -1.59 -10.92 20.52
CA ALA A 96 -1.05 -10.07 19.45
C ALA A 96 -0.64 -10.87 18.20
N ILE A 97 -0.04 -12.05 18.38
CA ILE A 97 0.31 -12.96 17.27
C ILE A 97 -0.95 -13.50 16.59
N GLN A 98 -1.97 -13.89 17.36
CA GLN A 98 -3.24 -14.34 16.79
C GLN A 98 -3.90 -13.24 15.95
N LEU A 99 -3.95 -12.01 16.48
CA LEU A 99 -4.54 -10.87 15.77
C LEU A 99 -3.79 -10.54 14.47
N ALA A 100 -2.45 -10.65 14.46
CA ALA A 100 -1.66 -10.49 13.24
C ALA A 100 -2.05 -11.52 12.16
N LYS A 101 -2.25 -12.79 12.53
CA LYS A 101 -2.69 -13.86 11.61
C LYS A 101 -4.11 -13.62 11.10
N ASP A 102 -5.02 -13.22 11.98
CA ASP A 102 -6.42 -12.95 11.60
C ASP A 102 -6.49 -11.77 10.61
N CYS A 103 -5.69 -10.73 10.84
CA CYS A 103 -5.56 -9.59 9.94
C CYS A 103 -5.01 -10.01 8.56
N GLN A 104 -3.92 -10.78 8.53
CA GLN A 104 -3.34 -11.28 7.28
C GLN A 104 -4.33 -12.15 6.50
N ASN A 105 -5.05 -13.05 7.17
CA ASN A 105 -6.06 -13.88 6.51
C ASN A 105 -7.21 -13.04 5.95
N LEU A 106 -7.67 -12.02 6.69
CA LEU A 106 -8.67 -11.08 6.17
C LEU A 106 -8.17 -10.36 4.92
N HIS A 107 -6.94 -9.82 4.96
CA HIS A 107 -6.35 -9.12 3.82
C HIS A 107 -6.22 -10.03 2.59
N MET A 108 -5.62 -11.20 2.76
CA MET A 108 -5.31 -12.08 1.64
C MET A 108 -6.53 -12.84 1.12
N ASP A 109 -7.33 -13.42 2.01
CA ASP A 109 -8.38 -14.37 1.61
C ASP A 109 -9.72 -13.68 1.35
N THR A 110 -9.98 -12.54 2.00
CA THR A 110 -11.25 -11.80 1.82
C THR A 110 -11.08 -10.57 0.95
N ASN A 111 -10.05 -9.75 1.19
CA ASN A 111 -9.86 -8.51 0.42
C ASN A 111 -9.09 -8.74 -0.90
N GLY A 112 -8.45 -9.90 -1.06
CA GLY A 112 -7.62 -10.21 -2.23
C GLY A 112 -6.33 -9.39 -2.29
N TRP A 113 -5.85 -8.91 -1.15
CA TRP A 113 -4.59 -8.17 -1.07
C TRP A 113 -3.39 -9.12 -1.13
N ALA A 114 -2.23 -8.56 -1.48
CA ALA A 114 -1.02 -9.34 -1.66
C ALA A 114 -0.47 -9.91 -0.34
N ASP A 115 -0.71 -9.24 0.78
CA ASP A 115 -0.28 -9.58 2.14
C ASP A 115 -1.24 -8.92 3.16
#